data_AF-A0A9W6M3V8-F1
#
_entry.id   AF-A0A9W6M3V8-F1
#
_cell.length_a   1.000
_cell.length_b   1.000
_cell.length_c   1.000
_cell.angle_alpha   90.00
_cell.angle_beta   90.00
_cell.angle_gamma   90.00
#
_symmetry.space_group_name_H-M   'P 1'
#
loop_
_entity.id
_entity.type
_entity.pdbx_description
1 polymer ?
#
loop_
_entity_poly.entity_id
_entity_poly.type
_entity_poly.pdbx_seq_one_letter_code
_entity_poly.pdbx_strand_id
1 'polypeptide(L)'
;MSLPHRDEWNARPGGFRRFEKTVPVGSGDAVWQRARADLLAWRVKTRSGFRVVPDLPAAEGGRHWLEVGWGPLTLREPVEVVAFADERDRVGYVYLALPGHPLEGEEAFLLTRHGDDVRFTLRSLSRPAPTPIWRLAYPAVRIVQVIVRTRYLSALRREDRIPGR
;
A
#
# COMPACT_ATOMS: atom_id res chain seq x y z
N MET A 1 -5.89 -14.88 -0.31
CA MET A 1 -5.37 -13.91 0.65
C MET A 1 -3.88 -13.75 0.40
N SER A 2 -3.40 -12.50 0.43
CA SER A 2 -1.99 -12.15 0.36
C SER A 2 -1.40 -12.41 1.72
N LEU A 3 -0.36 -13.23 1.77
CA LEU A 3 0.35 -13.52 3.01
C LEU A 3 1.68 -12.77 2.97
N PRO A 4 1.95 -11.86 3.91
CA PRO A 4 3.15 -10.99 3.84
C PRO A 4 4.44 -11.80 3.97
N HIS A 5 4.38 -12.95 4.65
CA HIS A 5 5.48 -13.89 4.86
C HIS A 5 5.77 -14.83 3.66
N ARG A 6 5.04 -14.73 2.53
CA ARG A 6 5.27 -15.61 1.36
C ARG A 6 5.71 -14.84 0.13
N ASP A 7 6.78 -15.32 -0.50
CA ASP A 7 7.21 -14.83 -1.81
C ASP A 7 6.26 -15.24 -2.93
N GLU A 8 5.65 -16.43 -2.84
CA GLU A 8 4.64 -16.84 -3.80
C GLU A 8 3.25 -16.33 -3.43
N TRP A 9 2.69 -15.50 -4.30
CA TRP A 9 1.30 -15.08 -4.20
C TRP A 9 0.39 -15.98 -5.03
N ASN A 10 -0.18 -16.99 -4.38
CA ASN A 10 -1.04 -18.01 -5.00
C ASN A 10 -2.54 -17.71 -4.84
N ALA A 11 -2.94 -16.45 -5.03
CA ALA A 11 -4.35 -16.06 -5.00
C ALA A 11 -5.09 -16.45 -6.29
N ARG A 12 -6.13 -17.29 -6.18
CA ARG A 12 -7.08 -17.57 -7.28
C ARG A 12 -8.19 -16.51 -7.27
N PRO A 13 -8.31 -15.68 -8.32
CA PRO A 13 -9.24 -14.55 -8.28
C PRO A 13 -10.67 -14.98 -8.63
N GLY A 14 -11.49 -15.27 -7.61
CA GLY A 14 -12.94 -15.42 -7.75
C GLY A 14 -13.63 -14.08 -8.04
N GLY A 15 -13.32 -13.44 -9.16
CA GLY A 15 -13.83 -12.11 -9.56
C GLY A 15 -13.01 -10.91 -9.03
N PHE A 16 -11.92 -11.16 -8.30
CA PHE A 16 -11.00 -10.11 -7.86
C PHE A 16 -9.94 -9.82 -8.92
N ARG A 17 -9.60 -8.54 -9.13
CA ARG A 17 -8.50 -8.18 -9.99
C ARG A 17 -7.18 -8.28 -9.23
N ARG A 18 -6.28 -9.13 -9.75
CA ARG A 18 -4.91 -9.28 -9.27
C ARG A 18 -4.02 -8.16 -9.78
N PHE A 19 -3.19 -7.59 -8.90
CA PHE A 19 -2.10 -6.69 -9.25
C PHE A 19 -0.89 -6.99 -8.37
N GLU A 20 0.28 -7.14 -8.98
CA GLU A 20 1.57 -7.29 -8.29
C GLU A 20 2.62 -6.50 -9.06
N LYS A 21 3.42 -5.71 -8.34
CA LYS A 21 4.59 -5.05 -8.92
C LYS A 21 5.67 -4.87 -7.87
N THR A 22 6.88 -5.24 -8.26
CA THR A 22 8.10 -5.07 -7.46
C THR A 22 8.98 -4.00 -8.10
N VAL A 23 9.57 -3.15 -7.27
CA VAL A 23 10.46 -2.07 -7.69
C VAL A 23 11.69 -2.00 -6.79
N PRO A 24 12.87 -1.66 -7.34
CA PRO A 24 14.03 -1.38 -6.51
C PRO A 24 13.81 -0.11 -5.70
N VAL A 25 14.30 -0.13 -4.45
CA VAL A 25 14.32 1.01 -3.52
C VAL A 25 15.72 1.59 -3.42
N GLY A 26 16.74 0.73 -3.46
CA GLY A 26 18.16 1.08 -3.38
C GLY A 26 18.96 -0.04 -2.74
N SER A 27 20.15 0.26 -2.21
CA SER A 27 21.03 -0.75 -1.64
C SER A 27 21.65 -0.36 -0.30
N GLY A 28 21.89 -1.35 0.57
CA GLY A 28 22.62 -1.23 1.83
C GLY A 28 21.76 -1.01 3.08
N ASP A 29 22.39 -1.13 4.25
CA ASP A 29 21.73 -1.07 5.57
C ASP A 29 20.96 0.23 5.81
N ALA A 30 21.53 1.37 5.42
CA ALA A 30 20.89 2.66 5.60
C ALA A 30 19.60 2.80 4.75
N VAL A 31 19.56 2.17 3.57
CA VAL A 31 18.35 2.12 2.74
C VAL A 31 17.31 1.19 3.37
N TRP A 32 17.74 0.02 3.85
CA TRP A 32 16.86 -0.93 4.53
C TRP A 32 16.17 -0.32 5.75
N GLN A 33 16.94 0.25 6.69
CA GLN A 33 16.38 0.79 7.93
C GLN A 33 15.42 1.95 7.68
N ARG A 34 15.77 2.87 6.78
CA ARG A 34 14.90 3.99 6.39
C ARG A 34 13.62 3.49 5.74
N ALA A 35 13.72 2.60 4.74
CA ALA A 35 12.57 2.11 4.02
C ALA A 35 11.62 1.33 4.96
N ARG A 36 12.18 0.52 5.87
CA ARG A 36 11.42 -0.18 6.92
C ARG A 36 10.63 0.81 7.78
N ALA A 37 11.29 1.82 8.34
CA ALA A 37 10.63 2.83 9.16
C ALA A 37 9.54 3.59 8.39
N ASP A 38 9.83 4.00 7.15
CA ASP A 38 8.89 4.68 6.27
C ASP A 38 7.67 3.80 5.95
N LEU A 39 7.88 2.53 5.64
CA LEU A 39 6.82 1.59 5.32
C LEU A 39 5.87 1.43 6.51
N LEU A 40 6.41 1.14 7.69
CA LEU A 40 5.64 0.91 8.92
C LEU A 40 4.90 2.17 9.39
N ALA A 41 5.44 3.35 9.13
CA ALA A 41 4.79 4.64 9.41
C ALA A 41 3.86 5.12 8.28
N TRP A 42 3.34 4.20 7.46
CA TRP A 42 2.41 4.49 6.36
C TRP A 42 2.91 5.52 5.32
N ARG A 43 4.22 5.75 5.20
CA ARG A 43 4.77 6.78 4.29
C ARG A 43 4.48 6.51 2.83
N VAL A 44 4.28 5.25 2.44
CA VAL A 44 3.81 4.89 1.10
C VAL A 44 2.45 5.55 0.79
N LYS A 45 1.50 5.47 1.74
CA LYS A 45 0.18 6.10 1.63
C LYS A 45 0.28 7.62 1.75
N THR A 46 0.98 8.12 2.77
CA THR A 46 0.99 9.57 3.06
C THR A 46 1.73 10.40 2.01
N ARG A 47 2.86 9.92 1.48
CA ARG A 47 3.54 10.57 0.33
C ARG A 47 2.72 10.52 -0.96
N SER A 48 1.70 9.67 -0.99
CA SER A 48 0.80 9.52 -2.14
C SER A 48 -0.49 10.30 -2.02
N GLY A 49 -0.62 11.17 -1.00
CA GLY A 49 -1.73 12.10 -0.85
C GLY A 49 -2.81 11.66 0.14
N PHE A 50 -2.59 10.54 0.84
CA PHE A 50 -3.52 10.08 1.88
C PHE A 50 -3.13 10.67 3.24
N ARG A 51 -4.10 10.86 4.12
CA ARG A 51 -3.90 10.93 5.56
C ARG A 51 -4.27 9.58 6.16
N VAL A 52 -3.54 9.13 7.17
CA VAL A 52 -3.84 7.90 7.91
C VAL A 52 -4.28 8.29 9.32
N VAL A 53 -5.45 7.81 9.75
CA VAL A 53 -6.04 8.15 11.05
C VAL A 53 -6.50 6.88 11.78
N PRO A 54 -6.04 6.60 13.01
CA PRO A 54 -5.05 7.38 13.76
C PRO A 54 -3.67 7.27 13.10
N ASP A 55 -2.82 8.29 13.33
CA ASP A 55 -1.42 8.32 12.89
C ASP A 55 -0.57 7.44 13.82
N LEU A 56 -0.82 6.14 13.71
CA LEU A 56 -0.12 5.08 14.42
C LEU A 56 0.56 4.16 13.41
N PRO A 57 1.71 3.57 13.76
CA PRO A 57 2.36 2.57 12.92
C PRO A 57 1.41 1.41 12.58
N ALA A 58 1.60 0.81 11.41
CA ALA A 58 0.87 -0.40 11.03
C ALA A 58 1.18 -1.53 12.01
N ALA A 59 0.14 -2.12 12.59
CA ALA A 59 0.21 -3.25 13.50
C ALA A 59 -0.96 -4.20 13.23
N GLU A 60 -0.78 -5.50 13.43
CA GLU A 60 -1.83 -6.49 13.24
C GLU A 60 -3.06 -6.20 14.12
N GLY A 61 -4.26 -6.27 13.54
CA GLY A 61 -5.52 -5.84 14.15
C GLY A 61 -5.76 -4.32 14.13
N GLY A 62 -4.78 -3.52 13.69
CA GLY A 62 -4.87 -2.07 13.64
C GLY A 62 -5.89 -1.58 12.63
N ARG A 63 -6.85 -0.75 13.07
CA ARG A 63 -7.85 -0.11 12.21
C ARG A 63 -7.50 1.32 11.92
N HIS A 64 -7.54 1.69 10.65
CA HIS A 64 -7.22 3.04 10.19
C HIS A 64 -8.27 3.55 9.18
N TRP A 65 -8.39 4.86 9.10
CA TRP A 65 -9.05 5.58 8.02
C TRP A 65 -7.97 6.11 7.09
N LEU A 66 -8.06 5.75 5.81
CA LEU A 66 -7.29 6.37 4.74
C LEU A 66 -8.14 7.51 4.17
N GLU A 67 -7.68 8.75 4.35
CA GLU A 67 -8.41 9.93 3.89
C GLU A 67 -7.72 10.55 2.68
N VAL A 68 -8.47 10.82 1.62
CA VAL A 68 -7.95 11.49 0.42
C VAL A 68 -8.98 12.47 -0.12
N GLY A 69 -8.52 13.65 -0.57
CA GLY A 69 -9.39 14.70 -1.10
C GLY A 69 -9.11 16.06 -0.46
N TRP A 70 -9.99 17.02 -0.74
CA TRP A 70 -9.84 18.40 -0.28
C TRP A 70 -11.17 18.94 0.29
N GLY A 71 -11.13 19.46 1.51
CA GLY A 71 -12.28 20.06 2.18
C GLY A 71 -13.45 19.07 2.35
N PRO A 72 -14.70 19.46 2.03
CA PRO A 72 -15.87 18.60 2.21
C PRO A 72 -15.90 17.38 1.27
N LEU A 73 -14.99 17.30 0.30
CA LEU A 73 -14.87 16.19 -0.67
C LEU A 73 -13.84 15.13 -0.24
N THR A 74 -13.55 15.03 1.06
CA THR A 74 -12.65 13.99 1.59
C THR A 74 -13.35 12.62 1.60
N LEU A 75 -12.82 11.71 0.79
CA LEU A 75 -13.15 10.30 0.87
C LEU A 75 -12.42 9.68 2.06
N ARG A 76 -13.15 8.92 2.89
CA ARG A 76 -12.61 8.20 4.05
C ARG A 76 -12.80 6.72 3.85
N GLU A 77 -11.69 5.99 3.75
CA GLU A 77 -11.68 4.56 3.43
C GLU A 77 -11.25 3.78 4.69
N PRO A 78 -12.16 3.01 5.31
CA PRO A 78 -11.81 2.22 6.48
C PRO A 78 -11.00 0.99 6.08
N VAL A 79 -9.92 0.73 6.79
CA VAL A 79 -9.03 -0.42 6.58
C VAL A 79 -8.65 -1.07 7.89
N GLU A 80 -8.35 -2.37 7.84
CA GLU A 80 -7.83 -3.14 8.97
C GLU A 80 -6.59 -3.91 8.54
N VAL A 81 -5.49 -3.77 9.28
CA VAL A 81 -4.27 -4.56 9.09
C VAL A 81 -4.52 -5.96 9.63
N VAL A 82 -4.46 -6.95 8.74
CA VAL A 82 -4.82 -8.35 9.07
C VAL A 82 -3.65 -9.31 9.06
N ALA A 83 -2.50 -8.85 8.59
CA ALA A 83 -1.26 -9.63 8.66
C ALA A 83 -0.07 -8.68 8.69
N PHE A 84 0.97 -9.09 9.39
CA PHE A 84 2.20 -8.34 9.59
C PHE A 84 3.41 -9.26 9.49
N ALA A 85 4.53 -8.74 8.99
CA ALA A 85 5.81 -9.42 8.97
C ALA A 85 6.91 -8.42 9.35
N ASP A 86 7.80 -8.82 10.25
CA ASP A 86 8.96 -8.03 10.66
C ASP A 86 10.12 -8.96 10.99
N GLU A 87 10.76 -9.40 9.91
CA GLU A 87 11.90 -10.30 9.86
C GLU A 87 13.16 -9.52 9.49
N ARG A 88 14.33 -10.16 9.59
CA ARG A 88 15.63 -9.51 9.34
C ARG A 88 15.74 -8.92 7.93
N ASP A 89 15.20 -9.61 6.95
CA ASP A 89 15.30 -9.34 5.52
C ASP A 89 13.94 -9.14 4.84
N ARG A 90 12.86 -9.11 5.63
CA ARG A 90 11.49 -8.88 5.15
C ARG A 90 10.67 -8.09 6.17
N VAL A 91 9.99 -7.05 5.70
CA VAL A 91 9.06 -6.30 6.56
C VAL A 91 7.86 -5.84 5.75
N GLY A 92 6.67 -5.86 6.35
CA GLY A 92 5.48 -5.35 5.70
C GLY A 92 4.19 -5.76 6.35
N TYR A 93 3.09 -5.36 5.72
CA TYR A 93 1.75 -5.61 6.22
C TYR A 93 0.77 -5.82 5.09
N VAL A 94 -0.33 -6.45 5.44
CA VAL A 94 -1.52 -6.60 4.59
C VAL A 94 -2.68 -5.97 5.32
N TYR A 95 -3.43 -5.14 4.62
CA TYR A 95 -4.71 -4.66 5.14
C TYR A 95 -5.86 -5.09 4.23
N LEU A 96 -7.06 -5.18 4.82
CA LEU A 96 -8.32 -5.32 4.11
C LEU A 96 -9.04 -3.99 4.02
N ALA A 97 -9.67 -3.75 2.87
CA ALA A 97 -10.67 -2.71 2.71
C ALA A 97 -11.97 -3.13 3.41
N LEU A 98 -12.43 -2.33 4.37
CA LEU A 98 -13.67 -2.58 5.12
C LEU A 98 -14.89 -1.94 4.42
N PRO A 99 -16.13 -2.32 4.80
CA PRO A 99 -17.34 -1.69 4.27
C PRO A 99 -17.31 -0.15 4.41
N GLY A 100 -17.61 0.55 3.33
CA GLY A 100 -17.45 2.01 3.21
C GLY A 100 -16.32 2.43 2.27
N HIS A 101 -15.39 1.51 1.95
CA HIS A 101 -14.39 1.69 0.91
C HIS A 101 -15.05 1.53 -0.49
N PRO A 102 -14.66 2.31 -1.52
CA PRO A 102 -15.13 2.14 -2.91
C PRO A 102 -14.80 0.78 -3.54
N LEU A 103 -13.89 0.03 -2.90
CA LEU A 103 -13.35 -1.22 -3.38
C LEU A 103 -13.40 -2.23 -2.25
N GLU A 104 -13.65 -3.48 -2.60
CA GLU A 104 -13.46 -4.61 -1.70
C GLU A 104 -12.16 -5.31 -2.06
N GLY A 105 -11.41 -5.73 -1.05
CA GLY A 105 -10.18 -6.46 -1.27
C GLY A 105 -9.12 -6.23 -0.23
N GLU A 106 -7.89 -6.55 -0.61
CA GLU A 106 -6.70 -6.46 0.23
C GLU A 106 -5.57 -5.75 -0.52
N GLU A 107 -4.71 -5.06 0.22
CA GLU A 107 -3.44 -4.55 -0.29
C GLU A 107 -2.30 -4.97 0.65
N ALA A 108 -1.22 -5.48 0.06
CA ALA A 108 -0.01 -5.85 0.76
C ALA A 108 1.14 -4.94 0.33
N PHE A 109 1.87 -4.45 1.33
CA PHE A 109 3.04 -3.59 1.16
C PHE A 109 4.23 -4.30 1.79
N LEU A 110 5.18 -4.73 0.97
CA LEU A 110 6.27 -5.60 1.39
C LEU A 110 7.61 -4.97 1.00
N LEU A 111 8.54 -4.93 1.94
CA LEU A 111 9.95 -4.70 1.68
C LEU A 111 10.68 -6.02 1.85
N THR A 112 11.52 -6.37 0.88
CA THR A 112 12.44 -7.50 0.97
C THR A 112 13.86 -7.03 0.72
N ARG A 113 14.83 -7.73 1.31
CA ARG A 113 16.25 -7.51 1.11
C ARG A 113 16.95 -8.80 0.72
N HIS A 114 17.76 -8.75 -0.32
CA HIS A 114 18.62 -9.86 -0.72
C HIS A 114 20.06 -9.37 -0.85
N GLY A 115 20.93 -9.78 0.08
CA GLY A 115 22.24 -9.14 0.22
C GLY A 115 22.06 -7.67 0.54
N ASP A 116 22.59 -6.77 -0.27
CA ASP A 116 22.37 -5.33 -0.10
C ASP A 116 21.19 -4.78 -0.89
N ASP A 117 20.61 -5.53 -1.83
CA ASP A 117 19.52 -5.05 -2.67
C ASP A 117 18.19 -4.98 -1.89
N VAL A 118 17.57 -3.80 -1.85
CA VAL A 118 16.28 -3.56 -1.17
C VAL A 118 15.19 -3.33 -2.21
N ARG A 119 14.12 -4.11 -2.13
CA ARG A 119 12.98 -4.05 -3.05
C ARG A 119 11.68 -3.83 -2.32
N PHE A 120 10.79 -3.07 -2.96
CA PHE A 120 9.43 -2.85 -2.51
C PHE A 120 8.47 -3.57 -3.45
N THR A 121 7.57 -4.38 -2.88
CA THR A 121 6.53 -5.12 -3.59
C THR A 121 5.16 -4.65 -3.12
N LEU A 122 4.35 -4.22 -4.08
CA LEU A 122 2.94 -3.91 -3.89
C LEU A 122 2.09 -5.03 -4.49
N ARG A 123 1.24 -5.66 -3.68
CA ARG A 123 0.23 -6.62 -4.14
C ARG A 123 -1.16 -6.11 -3.77
N SER A 124 -2.14 -6.38 -4.64
CA SER A 124 -3.54 -6.03 -4.37
C SER A 124 -4.48 -7.00 -5.07
N LEU A 125 -5.42 -7.59 -4.31
CA LEU A 125 -6.65 -8.15 -4.87
C LEU A 125 -7.74 -7.12 -4.63
N SER A 126 -8.37 -6.62 -5.69
CA SER A 126 -9.47 -5.68 -5.53
C SER A 126 -10.58 -5.90 -6.55
N ARG A 127 -11.82 -5.64 -6.14
CA ARG A 127 -12.98 -5.53 -7.01
C ARG A 127 -13.80 -4.30 -6.61
N PRO A 128 -14.59 -3.70 -7.52
CA PRO A 128 -15.53 -2.67 -7.12
C PRO A 128 -16.46 -3.15 -6.02
N ALA A 129 -16.74 -2.30 -5.03
CA ALA A 129 -17.75 -2.59 -4.03
C ALA A 129 -19.13 -2.79 -4.70
N PRO A 130 -20.00 -3.66 -4.16
CA PRO A 130 -21.31 -3.98 -4.73
C PRO A 130 -22.30 -2.80 -4.66
N THR A 131 -21.93 -1.69 -4.02
CA THR A 131 -22.79 -0.51 -3.88
C THR A 131 -23.02 0.20 -5.23
N PRO A 132 -24.29 0.51 -5.61
CA PRO A 132 -24.62 1.07 -6.92
C PRO A 132 -23.90 2.37 -7.28
N ILE A 133 -23.66 3.24 -6.30
CA ILE A 133 -22.99 4.53 -6.50
C ILE A 133 -21.55 4.38 -7.00
N TRP A 134 -20.84 3.34 -6.55
CA TRP A 134 -19.47 3.04 -6.96
C TRP A 134 -19.38 2.40 -8.34
N ARG A 135 -20.46 1.75 -8.81
CA ARG A 135 -20.51 1.22 -10.18
C ARG A 135 -20.46 2.34 -11.22
N LEU A 136 -21.09 3.48 -10.94
CA LEU A 136 -21.08 4.66 -11.81
C LEU A 136 -19.74 5.40 -11.73
N ALA A 137 -19.14 5.50 -10.54
CA ALA A 137 -17.83 6.12 -10.34
C ALA A 137 -16.64 5.22 -10.74
N TYR A 138 -16.89 3.96 -11.12
CA TYR A 138 -15.85 2.95 -11.35
C TYR A 138 -14.75 3.39 -12.34
N PRO A 139 -15.04 3.99 -13.50
CA PRO A 139 -13.98 4.46 -14.40
C PRO A 139 -13.05 5.49 -13.76
N ALA A 140 -13.59 6.41 -12.95
CA ALA A 140 -12.80 7.40 -12.21
C ALA A 140 -11.96 6.73 -11.11
N VAL A 141 -12.54 5.80 -10.36
CA VAL A 141 -11.82 4.98 -9.37
C VAL A 141 -10.66 4.23 -10.02
N ARG A 142 -10.84 3.72 -11.25
CA ARG A 142 -9.79 3.04 -12.01
C ARG A 142 -8.63 3.96 -12.37
N ILE A 143 -8.89 5.20 -12.79
CA ILE A 143 -7.84 6.19 -13.08
C ILE A 143 -7.09 6.54 -11.80
N VAL A 144 -7.82 6.81 -10.71
CA VAL A 144 -7.23 7.08 -9.39
C VAL A 144 -6.34 5.93 -8.94
N GLN A 145 -6.77 4.68 -9.09
CA GLN A 145 -5.95 3.49 -8.78
C GLN A 145 -4.63 3.46 -9.55
N VAL A 146 -4.61 3.81 -10.84
CA VAL A 146 -3.37 3.81 -11.64
C VAL A 146 -2.41 4.89 -11.17
N ILE A 147 -2.92 6.10 -10.92
CA ILE A 147 -2.13 7.24 -10.44
C ILE A 147 -1.56 6.91 -9.05
N VAL A 148 -2.41 6.46 -8.14
CA VAL A 148 -2.04 6.13 -6.77
C VAL A 148 -1.02 4.99 -6.72
N ARG A 149 -1.17 3.94 -7.53
CA ARG A 149 -0.18 2.85 -7.62
C ARG A 149 1.17 3.33 -8.11
N THR A 150 1.20 4.22 -9.10
CA THR A 150 2.44 4.82 -9.57
C THR A 150 3.12 5.61 -8.46
N ARG A 151 2.36 6.39 -7.68
CA ARG A 151 2.87 7.13 -6.51
C ARG A 151 3.38 6.19 -5.42
N TYR A 152 2.65 5.11 -5.09
CA TYR A 152 3.10 4.10 -4.11
C TYR A 152 4.43 3.47 -4.51
N LEU A 153 4.58 3.08 -5.77
CA LEU A 153 5.81 2.45 -6.27
C LEU A 153 7.01 3.41 -6.30
N SER A 154 6.75 4.72 -6.30
CA SER A 154 7.79 5.74 -6.18
C SER A 154 8.00 6.23 -4.75
N ALA A 155 7.08 5.98 -3.82
CA ALA A 155 7.08 6.61 -2.49
C ALA A 155 8.27 6.24 -1.59
N LEU A 156 8.89 5.08 -1.83
CA LEU A 156 10.10 4.64 -1.13
C LEU A 156 11.37 4.87 -1.95
N ARG A 157 11.24 5.17 -3.24
CA ARG A 157 12.38 5.52 -4.07
C ARG A 157 12.90 6.87 -3.60
N ARG A 158 14.22 6.96 -3.47
CA ARG A 158 14.86 8.25 -3.26
C ARG A 158 14.73 9.02 -4.56
N GLU A 159 14.02 10.14 -4.55
CA GLU A 159 14.32 11.19 -5.52
C GLU A 159 15.65 11.77 -5.05
N ASP A 160 16.74 11.44 -5.74
CA ASP A 160 17.97 12.23 -5.65
C ASP A 160 17.67 13.61 -6.25
N ARG A 161 16.94 14.45 -5.51
CA ARG A 161 16.93 15.87 -5.76
C ARG A 161 18.26 16.40 -5.24
N ILE A 162 19.26 16.42 -6.11
CA ILE A 162 20.40 17.32 -5.96
C ILE A 162 19.80 18.73 -5.78
N PRO A 163 19.97 19.41 -4.62
CA PRO A 163 19.64 20.81 -4.53
C PRO A 163 20.58 21.54 -5.48
N GLY A 164 20.00 22.25 -6.45
CA GLY A 164 20.75 23.10 -7.36
C GLY A 164 21.67 24.05 -6.58
N ARG A 165 22.89 24.13 -7.10
CA ARG A 165 23.99 25.01 -6.71
C ARG A 165 23.60 26.48 -6.75
#